data_AF-A0AAD6ZH11-F1
#
_entry.id   AF-A0AAD6ZH11-F1
#
_cell.length_a   1.000
_cell.length_b   1.000
_cell.length_c   1.000
_cell.angle_alpha   90.00
_cell.angle_beta   90.00
_cell.angle_gamma   90.00
#
_symmetry.space_group_name_H-M   'P 1'
#
loop_
_entity.id
_entity.type
_entity.pdbx_description
1 polymer ?
#
loop_
_entity_poly.entity_id
_entity_poly.type
_entity_poly.pdbx_seq_one_letter_code
_entity_poly.pdbx_strand_id
1 'polypeptide(L)'
;MSYPWLAQTAQNKAAVREGLKIVRKVIARDAAKTPLSTAALYRLAVREAPPPSYALSIPSPEDEGVQKELGYGRSGRKRVPGPTAPHPRHPVRSISFLKHNILPIIVGERSVQHVRETRLIAAQSKGSRTATSTATQTRGTKSANPAQVETMVWLWQAMTPPSRCAAAAKAKANPPPPPAKADNYDFSHMKQAKRKAHRLRIELAAKYAGLAARRDALKTDARRKVEKEREVVRKAEGRVRHEREEREALARKAERRARWEKANPVTAKALKVARQREEEERRKRMA
;
A
#
# COMPACT_ATOMS: atom_id res chain seq x y z
N MET A 1 4.66 -31.71 -0.77
CA MET A 1 5.49 -31.16 0.32
C MET A 1 5.22 -29.67 0.45
N SER A 2 4.46 -29.27 1.47
CA SER A 2 4.17 -27.85 1.75
C SER A 2 5.33 -27.24 2.51
N TYR A 3 5.86 -26.11 2.05
CA TYR A 3 6.98 -25.46 2.72
C TYR A 3 6.50 -24.74 4.00
N PRO A 4 6.99 -25.10 5.19
CA PRO A 4 6.48 -24.58 6.46
C PRO A 4 6.67 -23.06 6.63
N TRP A 5 7.66 -22.46 5.96
CA TRP A 5 7.90 -21.02 6.02
C TRP A 5 6.82 -20.18 5.33
N LEU A 6 6.13 -20.72 4.31
CA LEU A 6 5.05 -20.01 3.61
C LEU A 6 3.81 -19.86 4.51
N ALA A 7 3.48 -20.88 5.31
CA ALA A 7 2.36 -20.85 6.25
C ALA A 7 2.54 -19.75 7.32
N GLN A 8 3.77 -19.56 7.80
CA GLN A 8 4.10 -18.54 8.79
C GLN A 8 3.91 -17.11 8.22
N THR A 9 4.19 -16.90 6.92
CA THR A 9 3.93 -15.60 6.28
C THR A 9 2.43 -15.31 6.10
N ALA A 10 1.62 -16.30 5.72
CA ALA A 10 0.18 -16.15 5.57
C ALA A 10 -0.51 -15.87 6.92
N GLN A 11 -0.10 -16.59 7.97
CA GLN A 11 -0.58 -16.36 9.31
C GLN A 11 -0.18 -14.99 9.84
N ASN A 12 1.08 -14.57 9.64
CA ASN A 12 1.52 -13.24 10.02
C ASN A 12 0.71 -12.16 9.30
N LYS A 13 0.40 -12.33 8.00
CA LYS A 13 -0.50 -11.43 7.26
C LYS A 13 -1.90 -11.38 7.86
N ALA A 14 -2.49 -12.53 8.21
CA ALA A 14 -3.80 -12.59 8.84
C ALA A 14 -3.79 -11.92 10.24
N ALA A 15 -2.76 -12.20 11.05
CA ALA A 15 -2.58 -11.62 12.38
C ALA A 15 -2.39 -10.09 12.30
N VAL A 16 -1.62 -9.60 11.33
CA VAL A 16 -1.46 -8.16 11.07
C VAL A 16 -2.79 -7.55 10.65
N ARG A 17 -3.52 -8.16 9.72
CA ARG A 17 -4.81 -7.63 9.24
C ARG A 17 -5.85 -7.51 10.35
N GLU A 18 -6.04 -8.58 11.13
CA GLU A 18 -7.01 -8.57 12.22
C GLU A 18 -6.51 -7.74 13.42
N GLY A 19 -5.21 -7.78 13.71
CA GLY A 19 -4.57 -6.94 14.72
C GLY A 19 -4.72 -5.45 14.41
N LEU A 20 -4.63 -5.04 13.14
CA LEU A 20 -4.90 -3.67 12.70
C LEU A 20 -6.33 -3.24 13.03
N LYS A 21 -7.34 -4.09 12.81
CA LYS A 21 -8.73 -3.77 13.15
C LYS A 21 -8.91 -3.54 14.65
N ILE A 22 -8.36 -4.44 15.47
CA ILE A 22 -8.41 -4.33 16.93
C ILE A 22 -7.74 -3.04 17.40
N VAL A 23 -6.50 -2.79 16.94
CA VAL A 23 -5.73 -1.62 17.37
C VAL A 23 -6.39 -0.32 16.90
N ARG A 24 -6.92 -0.26 15.68
CA ARG A 24 -7.69 0.91 15.21
C ARG A 24 -8.93 1.15 16.07
N LYS A 25 -9.66 0.09 16.45
CA LYS A 25 -10.83 0.19 17.33
C LYS A 25 -10.45 0.76 18.70
N VAL A 26 -9.37 0.26 19.31
CA VAL A 26 -8.86 0.77 20.60
C VAL A 26 -8.42 2.22 20.51
N ILE A 27 -7.71 2.59 19.44
CA ILE A 27 -7.24 3.97 19.23
C ILE A 27 -8.42 4.93 19.02
N ALA A 28 -9.39 4.54 18.20
CA ALA A 28 -10.58 5.35 17.98
C ALA A 28 -11.39 5.55 19.28
N ARG A 29 -11.45 4.55 20.15
CA ARG A 29 -12.18 4.62 21.43
C ARG A 29 -11.43 5.44 22.49
N ASP A 30 -10.15 5.14 22.70
CA ASP A 30 -9.41 5.57 23.89
C ASP A 30 -8.33 6.63 23.56
N ALA A 31 -7.63 6.50 22.43
CA ALA A 31 -6.52 7.39 22.06
C ALA A 31 -6.97 8.75 21.48
N ALA A 32 -8.26 8.89 21.16
CA ALA A 32 -8.85 10.17 20.78
C ALA A 32 -8.90 11.16 21.96
N LYS A 33 -9.05 10.65 23.19
CA LYS A 33 -9.16 11.47 24.41
C LYS A 33 -7.80 11.64 25.08
N THR A 34 -7.03 10.57 25.18
CA THR A 34 -5.77 10.55 25.93
C THR A 34 -4.69 9.82 25.15
N PRO A 35 -3.49 10.40 24.96
CA PRO A 35 -2.41 9.74 24.24
C PRO A 35 -1.93 8.51 25.02
N LEU A 36 -1.82 7.38 24.33
CA LEU A 36 -1.56 6.06 24.91
C LEU A 36 -0.10 5.62 24.70
N SER A 37 0.52 5.07 25.73
CA SER A 37 1.82 4.40 25.57
C SER A 37 1.66 3.07 24.83
N THR A 38 2.71 2.57 24.18
CA THR A 38 2.68 1.27 23.49
C THR A 38 2.26 0.13 24.44
N ALA A 39 2.67 0.19 25.70
CA ALA A 39 2.30 -0.80 26.71
C ALA A 39 0.81 -0.71 27.09
N ALA A 40 0.27 0.50 27.26
CA ALA A 40 -1.15 0.69 27.51
C ALA A 40 -2.00 0.24 26.31
N LEU A 41 -1.57 0.61 25.10
CA LEU A 41 -2.21 0.20 23.86
C LEU A 41 -2.24 -1.33 23.71
N TYR A 42 -1.13 -2.01 24.02
CA TYR A 42 -1.06 -3.47 24.01
C TYR A 42 -2.04 -4.11 25.02
N ARG A 43 -2.07 -3.62 26.26
CA ARG A 43 -2.98 -4.14 27.29
C ARG A 43 -4.44 -3.97 26.89
N LEU A 44 -4.80 -2.85 26.29
CA LEU A 44 -6.15 -2.60 25.79
C LEU A 44 -6.47 -3.48 24.58
N ALA A 45 -5.53 -3.66 23.65
CA ALA A 45 -5.72 -4.49 22.47
C ALA A 45 -5.88 -5.98 22.82
N VAL A 46 -5.16 -6.49 23.81
CA VAL A 46 -5.28 -7.89 24.27
C VAL A 46 -6.61 -8.17 24.98
N ARG A 47 -7.24 -7.14 25.57
CA ARG A 47 -8.56 -7.27 26.20
C ARG A 47 -9.71 -7.37 25.20
N GLU A 48 -9.51 -6.90 23.97
CA GLU A 48 -10.52 -7.04 22.92
C GLU A 48 -10.57 -8.49 22.44
N ALA A 49 -11.79 -9.04 22.30
CA ALA A 49 -11.95 -10.38 21.77
C ALA A 49 -11.45 -10.45 20.31
N PRO A 50 -10.69 -11.49 19.94
CA PRO A 50 -10.29 -11.67 18.55
C PRO A 50 -11.55 -11.90 17.68
N PRO A 51 -11.58 -11.36 16.45
CA PRO A 51 -12.73 -11.53 15.58
C PRO A 51 -12.90 -13.02 15.22
N PRO A 52 -14.14 -13.51 15.04
CA PRO A 52 -14.41 -14.93 14.75
C PRO A 52 -13.77 -15.38 13.42
N SER A 53 -13.52 -14.44 12.50
CA SER A 53 -12.80 -14.69 11.25
C SER A 53 -11.32 -15.01 11.45
N TYR A 54 -10.75 -14.72 12.63
CA TYR A 54 -9.42 -15.15 13.02
C TYR A 54 -9.49 -16.57 13.59
N ALA A 55 -9.97 -17.51 12.79
CA ALA A 55 -9.88 -18.92 13.13
C ALA A 55 -8.40 -19.30 13.09
N LEU A 56 -7.85 -19.67 14.25
CA LEU A 56 -6.50 -20.19 14.39
C LEU A 56 -6.46 -21.56 13.71
N SER A 57 -6.23 -21.59 12.40
CA SER A 57 -6.03 -22.84 11.64
C SER A 57 -4.67 -23.47 11.92
N ILE A 58 -4.06 -23.18 13.07
CA ILE A 58 -2.69 -23.55 13.40
C ILE A 58 -2.68 -24.16 14.81
N PRO A 59 -2.21 -25.41 14.95
CA PRO A 59 -1.99 -26.01 16.25
C PRO A 59 -1.10 -25.09 17.08
N SER A 60 -1.42 -24.90 18.36
CA SER A 60 -0.52 -24.21 19.27
C SER A 60 0.87 -24.87 19.15
N PRO A 61 1.99 -24.15 19.30
CA PRO A 61 3.29 -24.81 19.44
C PRO A 61 3.38 -25.72 20.68
N GLU A 62 2.35 -25.72 21.54
CA GLU A 62 2.12 -26.71 22.59
C GLU A 62 1.52 -28.02 22.06
N ASP A 63 0.81 -27.97 20.92
CA ASP A 63 0.04 -29.10 20.36
C ASP A 63 0.90 -29.99 19.45
N GLU A 64 1.91 -29.45 18.75
CA GLU A 64 2.92 -30.25 18.05
C GLU A 64 4.26 -29.49 18.06
N GLY A 65 5.38 -30.20 18.21
CA GLY A 65 6.75 -29.69 18.45
C GLY A 65 7.36 -28.78 17.37
N VAL A 66 6.65 -27.72 16.99
CA VAL A 66 7.04 -26.74 15.99
C VAL A 66 8.20 -25.93 16.55
N GLN A 67 9.32 -26.02 15.84
CA GLN A 67 10.60 -25.42 16.16
C GLN A 67 10.45 -23.93 16.49
N LYS A 68 10.61 -23.61 17.78
CA LYS A 68 10.75 -22.24 18.29
C LYS A 68 11.85 -21.53 17.50
N GLU A 69 11.57 -20.31 17.03
CA GLU A 69 12.55 -19.50 16.30
C GLU A 69 13.84 -19.42 17.11
N LEU A 70 14.90 -19.95 16.50
CA LEU A 70 16.23 -20.08 17.06
C LEU A 70 16.87 -18.69 17.18
N GLY A 71 16.66 -18.02 18.31
CA GLY A 71 17.34 -16.78 18.64
C GLY A 71 18.82 -17.04 18.92
N TYR A 72 19.69 -16.11 18.53
CA TYR A 72 21.09 -16.16 18.94
C TYR A 72 21.17 -15.86 20.43
N GLY A 73 21.66 -16.82 21.23
CA GLY A 73 21.95 -16.57 22.64
C GLY A 73 22.98 -15.45 22.81
N ARG A 74 23.05 -14.86 24.02
CA ARG A 74 23.96 -13.75 24.36
C ARG A 74 25.46 -14.05 24.09
N SER A 75 25.83 -15.33 23.96
CA SER A 75 27.19 -15.80 23.62
C SER A 75 27.40 -16.15 22.15
N GLY A 76 26.42 -15.91 21.26
CA GLY A 76 26.52 -16.14 19.81
C GLY A 76 26.65 -17.60 19.35
N ARG A 77 26.95 -18.55 20.25
CA ARG A 77 27.30 -19.94 19.90
C ARG A 77 26.16 -20.95 20.02
N LYS A 78 25.08 -20.63 20.74
CA LYS A 78 23.92 -21.53 20.85
C LYS A 78 22.65 -20.79 20.44
N ARG A 79 21.96 -21.38 19.47
CA ARG A 79 20.63 -20.97 19.06
C ARG A 79 19.65 -21.45 20.14
N VAL A 80 19.20 -20.53 20.99
CA VAL A 80 18.25 -20.82 22.05
C VAL A 80 16.87 -20.42 21.53
N PRO A 81 15.87 -21.30 21.65
CA PRO A 81 14.52 -20.95 21.27
C PRO A 81 14.04 -19.71 22.02
N GLY A 82 13.53 -18.71 21.29
CA GLY A 82 13.01 -17.48 21.89
C GLY A 82 11.85 -17.74 22.86
N PRO A 83 11.60 -16.84 23.82
CA PRO A 83 10.45 -16.95 24.70
C PRO A 83 9.14 -16.92 23.88
N THR A 84 8.23 -17.85 24.18
CA THR A 84 6.90 -17.88 23.56
C THR A 84 6.19 -16.55 23.81
N ALA A 85 5.48 -16.05 22.80
CA ALA A 85 4.70 -14.82 22.95
C ALA A 85 3.63 -14.99 24.06
N PRO A 86 3.36 -13.95 24.88
CA PRO A 86 2.42 -14.08 26.01
C PRO A 86 1.01 -14.51 25.62
N HIS A 87 0.54 -14.14 24.41
CA HIS A 87 -0.78 -14.50 23.91
C HIS A 87 -0.69 -15.04 22.48
N PRO A 88 -0.26 -16.30 22.25
CA PRO A 88 0.02 -16.83 20.91
C PRO A 88 -1.26 -16.92 20.06
N ARG A 89 -2.41 -17.13 20.71
CA ARG A 89 -3.75 -17.24 20.09
C ARG A 89 -4.36 -15.89 19.69
N HIS A 90 -3.79 -14.77 20.14
CA HIS A 90 -4.33 -13.44 19.87
C HIS A 90 -3.69 -12.82 18.61
N PRO A 91 -4.41 -12.04 17.77
CA PRO A 91 -3.80 -11.35 16.63
C PRO A 91 -2.65 -10.42 17.01
N VAL A 92 -2.73 -9.81 18.20
CA VAL A 92 -1.66 -9.00 18.81
C VAL A 92 -0.93 -9.83 19.86
N ARG A 93 0.02 -10.66 19.42
CA ARG A 93 0.65 -11.70 20.25
C ARG A 93 1.60 -11.20 21.33
N SER A 94 2.28 -10.10 21.04
CA SER A 94 3.30 -9.52 21.91
C SER A 94 3.45 -8.02 21.66
N ILE A 95 4.06 -7.31 22.62
CA ILE A 95 4.40 -5.88 22.49
C ILE A 95 5.35 -5.67 21.30
N SER A 96 6.32 -6.58 21.11
CA SER A 96 7.24 -6.51 19.98
C SER A 96 6.50 -6.65 18.64
N PHE A 97 5.54 -7.57 18.56
CA PHE A 97 4.73 -7.76 17.36
C PHE A 97 3.93 -6.50 17.02
N LEU A 98 3.26 -5.91 18.02
CA LEU A 98 2.55 -4.64 17.89
C LEU A 98 3.46 -3.52 17.37
N LYS A 99 4.65 -3.38 17.95
CA LYS A 99 5.62 -2.32 17.62
C LYS A 99 6.21 -2.45 16.21
N HIS A 100 6.57 -3.66 15.78
CA HIS A 100 7.29 -3.85 14.52
C HIS A 100 6.38 -4.11 13.33
N ASN A 101 5.20 -4.71 13.52
CA ASN A 101 4.36 -5.14 12.40
C ASN A 101 3.09 -4.28 12.24
N ILE A 102 2.45 -3.88 13.34
CA ILE A 102 1.14 -3.21 13.27
C ILE A 102 1.30 -1.68 13.26
N LEU A 103 2.02 -1.14 14.25
CA LEU A 103 2.16 0.31 14.42
C LEU A 103 2.75 1.05 13.19
N PRO A 104 3.79 0.53 12.51
CA PRO A 104 4.34 1.22 11.33
C PRO A 104 3.31 1.36 10.19
N ILE A 105 2.40 0.39 10.04
CA ILE A 105 1.34 0.44 9.03
C ILE A 105 0.33 1.54 9.36
N ILE A 106 -0.11 1.63 10.63
CA ILE A 106 -1.08 2.64 11.07
C ILE A 106 -0.51 4.07 10.94
N VAL A 107 0.79 4.23 11.20
CA VAL A 107 1.50 5.50 10.99
C VAL A 107 1.58 5.83 9.50
N GLY A 108 1.88 4.85 8.65
CA GLY A 108 1.90 5.02 7.19
C GLY A 108 0.55 5.47 6.62
N GLU A 109 -0.55 4.98 7.20
CA GLU A 109 -1.93 5.36 6.86
C GLU A 109 -2.37 6.71 7.47
N ARG A 110 -1.51 7.37 8.25
CA ARG A 110 -1.80 8.66 8.92
C ARG A 110 -3.01 8.63 9.84
N SER A 111 -3.34 7.47 10.39
CA SER A 111 -4.42 7.35 11.38
C SER A 111 -3.98 7.75 12.79
N VAL A 112 -2.67 7.69 13.05
CA VAL A 112 -2.07 7.91 14.37
C VAL A 112 -0.74 8.63 14.19
N GLN A 113 -0.43 9.53 15.13
CA GLN A 113 0.86 10.20 15.21
C GLN A 113 1.59 9.85 16.51
N HIS A 114 2.92 9.92 16.46
CA HIS A 114 3.79 9.68 17.60
C HIS A 114 4.13 11.02 18.26
N VAL A 115 3.70 11.23 19.50
CA VAL A 115 3.88 12.48 20.24
C VAL A 115 4.86 12.25 21.37
N ARG A 116 5.76 13.21 21.58
CA ARG A 116 6.63 13.26 22.76
C ARG A 116 5.92 14.06 23.83
N GLU A 117 5.73 13.46 24.99
CA GLU A 117 5.15 14.13 26.16
C GLU A 117 6.06 13.88 27.37
N THR A 118 6.31 14.92 28.16
CA THR A 118 7.02 14.77 29.43
C THR A 118 6.01 14.31 30.47
N ARG A 119 6.23 13.14 31.08
CA ARG A 119 5.39 12.62 32.16
C ARG A 119 6.19 12.51 33.44
N LEU A 120 5.58 12.92 34.54
CA LEU A 120 6.07 12.65 35.89
C LEU A 120 5.84 11.17 36.19
N ILE A 121 6.93 10.39 36.21
CA ILE A 121 6.87 8.99 36.60
C ILE A 121 7.42 8.92 38.02
N ALA A 122 6.67 8.30 38.93
CA ALA A 122 7.21 7.97 40.25
C ALA A 122 8.49 7.16 40.02
N ALA A 123 9.62 7.59 40.59
CA ALA A 123 10.87 6.85 40.50
C ALA A 123 10.65 5.49 41.16
N GLN A 124 10.23 4.49 40.38
CA GLN A 124 10.30 3.12 40.81
C GLN A 124 11.78 2.87 40.98
N SER A 125 12.20 2.73 42.24
CA SER A 125 13.55 2.30 42.58
C SER A 125 13.80 1.08 41.73
N LYS A 126 14.56 1.24 40.65
CA LYS A 126 15.02 0.11 39.85
C LYS A 126 15.78 -0.72 40.86
N GLY A 127 15.16 -1.79 41.35
CA GLY A 127 15.81 -2.77 42.19
C GLY A 127 17.01 -3.22 41.40
N SER A 128 18.16 -2.64 41.74
CA SER A 128 19.41 -2.89 41.07
C SER A 128 19.65 -4.37 41.24
N ARG A 129 19.44 -5.17 40.19
CA ARG A 129 19.86 -6.56 40.13
C ARG A 129 21.38 -6.62 39.94
N THR A 130 22.09 -5.90 40.79
CA THR A 130 23.51 -6.04 41.08
C THR A 130 23.60 -6.35 42.56
N ALA A 131 23.01 -7.47 42.95
CA ALA A 131 23.33 -8.11 44.22
C ALA A 131 24.57 -8.99 43.96
N THR A 132 25.74 -8.36 43.98
CA THR A 132 26.94 -9.01 44.54
C THR A 132 27.22 -8.25 45.82
N SER A 133 26.82 -8.89 46.90
CA SER A 133 26.81 -8.38 48.26
C SER A 133 28.22 -8.26 48.83
N THR A 134 28.57 -7.08 49.32
CA THR A 134 29.32 -6.95 50.57
C THR A 134 28.69 -5.83 51.39
N ALA A 135 28.33 -6.21 52.62
CA ALA A 135 27.56 -5.49 53.59
C ALA A 135 28.08 -4.07 53.87
N THR A 136 27.17 -3.10 53.93
CA THR A 136 27.11 -2.18 55.08
C THR A 136 25.68 -1.64 55.17
N GLN A 137 24.92 -2.14 56.15
CA GLN A 137 23.60 -1.62 56.48
C GLN A 137 23.75 -0.26 57.15
N THR A 138 23.44 0.82 56.43
CA THR A 138 23.12 2.10 57.06
C THR A 138 21.62 2.29 57.08
N ARG A 139 21.08 2.24 58.30
CA ARG A 139 19.72 2.64 58.68
C ARG A 139 19.55 4.13 58.32
N GLY A 140 19.01 4.40 57.15
CA GLY A 140 18.69 5.75 56.69
C GLY A 140 17.21 5.89 56.37
N THR A 141 16.48 6.52 57.28
CA THR A 141 15.25 7.32 57.07
C THR A 141 14.40 7.00 55.83
N LYS A 142 13.24 6.36 56.08
CA LYS A 142 12.13 6.23 55.14
C LYS A 142 11.60 7.64 54.77
N SER A 143 12.17 8.26 53.73
CA SER A 143 11.54 9.40 53.07
C SER A 143 10.29 8.90 52.34
N ALA A 144 9.12 9.26 52.86
CA ALA A 144 7.81 8.74 52.45
C ALA A 144 7.27 9.33 51.13
N ASN A 145 8.06 10.14 50.41
CA ASN A 145 7.67 10.67 49.10
C ASN A 145 8.52 10.05 47.99
N PRO A 146 7.94 9.24 47.08
CA PRO A 146 8.66 8.78 45.91
C PRO A 146 9.02 10.01 45.07
N ALA A 147 10.32 10.28 44.92
CA ALA A 147 10.79 11.35 44.04
C ALA A 147 10.17 11.14 42.64
N GLN A 148 9.40 12.12 42.17
CA GLN A 148 8.85 12.10 40.83
C GLN A 148 9.94 12.55 39.87
N VAL A 149 10.23 11.75 38.85
CA VAL A 149 11.21 12.10 37.82
C VAL A 149 10.46 12.36 36.53
N GLU A 150 10.66 13.56 35.98
CA GLU A 150 10.19 13.90 34.64
C GLU A 150 10.91 13.03 33.62
N THR A 151 10.16 12.21 32.89
CA THR A 151 10.71 11.37 31.83
C THR A 151 9.96 11.68 30.53
N MET A 152 10.70 11.86 29.45
CA MET A 152 10.11 11.95 28.12
C MET A 152 9.58 10.57 27.70
N VAL A 153 8.27 10.49 27.46
CA VAL A 153 7.60 9.28 27.01
C VAL A 153 7.04 9.51 25.61
N TRP A 154 7.16 8.47 24.80
CA TRP A 154 6.57 8.42 23.48
C TRP A 154 5.17 7.83 23.54
N LEU A 155 4.21 8.54 22.98
CA LEU A 155 2.80 8.19 23.04
C LEU A 155 2.18 8.20 21.65
N TRP A 156 1.13 7.42 21.51
CA TRP A 156 0.31 7.31 20.32
C TRP A 156 -0.95 8.14 20.51
N GLN A 157 -1.15 9.12 19.63
CA GLN A 157 -2.34 9.95 19.61
C GLN A 157 -3.10 9.72 18.30
N ALA A 158 -4.43 9.57 18.39
CA ALA A 158 -5.26 9.49 17.20
C ALA A 158 -5.12 10.79 16.39
N MET A 159 -4.84 10.67 15.10
CA MET A 159 -4.76 11.84 14.23
C MET A 159 -6.18 12.14 13.75
N THR A 160 -6.71 13.31 14.09
CA THR A 160 -7.99 13.74 13.52
C THR A 160 -7.81 13.83 12.02
N PRO A 161 -8.57 13.06 11.20
CA PRO A 161 -8.43 13.15 9.77
C PRO A 161 -8.66 14.61 9.38
N PRO A 162 -7.76 15.25 8.62
CA PRO A 162 -7.96 16.63 8.21
C PRO A 162 -9.33 16.68 7.54
N SER A 163 -10.21 17.53 8.06
CA SER A 163 -11.54 17.75 7.50
C SER A 163 -11.39 17.87 5.98
N ARG A 164 -11.98 16.92 5.24
CA ARG A 164 -11.83 16.84 3.78
C ARG A 164 -12.32 18.12 3.08
N CYS A 165 -13.02 18.99 3.80
CA CYS A 165 -13.49 20.29 3.31
C CYS A 165 -12.39 21.38 3.26
N ALA A 166 -11.25 21.23 3.94
CA ALA A 166 -10.23 22.31 3.99
C ALA A 166 -9.09 22.16 2.96
N ALA A 167 -8.88 20.96 2.40
CA ALA A 167 -7.72 20.69 1.55
C ALA A 167 -7.90 21.05 0.06
N ALA A 168 -9.14 21.31 -0.39
CA ALA A 168 -9.39 21.68 -1.79
C ALA A 168 -9.03 23.15 -2.13
N ALA A 169 -8.81 24.01 -1.12
CA ALA A 169 -8.73 25.46 -1.34
C ALA A 169 -7.30 26.01 -1.59
N LYS A 170 -6.21 25.25 -1.40
CA LYS A 170 -4.84 25.82 -1.45
C LYS A 170 -3.77 24.96 -2.13
N ALA A 171 -4.12 24.14 -3.11
CA ALA A 171 -3.12 23.56 -4.02
C ALA A 171 -2.76 24.56 -5.13
N LYS A 172 -2.25 25.75 -4.77
CA LYS A 172 -1.47 26.55 -5.73
C LYS A 172 -0.16 25.80 -5.92
N ALA A 173 0.02 25.22 -7.11
CA ALA A 173 1.21 24.49 -7.48
C ALA A 173 2.43 25.41 -7.34
N ASN A 174 3.19 25.26 -6.25
CA ASN A 174 4.53 25.83 -6.20
C ASN A 174 5.32 25.18 -7.35
N PRO A 175 5.93 25.97 -8.24
CA PRO A 175 6.77 25.43 -9.29
C PRO A 175 7.86 24.56 -8.63
N PRO A 176 8.23 23.43 -9.25
CA PRO A 176 9.27 22.57 -8.71
C PRO A 176 10.54 23.43 -8.49
N PRO A 177 11.22 23.28 -7.35
CA PRO A 177 12.44 24.03 -7.09
C PRO A 177 13.42 23.79 -8.25
N PRO A 178 14.13 24.84 -8.72
CA PRO A 178 15.09 24.68 -9.80
C PRO A 178 16.10 23.59 -9.41
N PRO A 179 16.61 22.81 -10.38
CA PRO A 179 17.61 21.79 -10.10
C PRO A 179 18.77 22.49 -9.38
N ALA A 180 19.11 22.02 -8.18
CA ALA A 180 20.22 22.55 -7.41
C ALA A 180 21.43 22.58 -8.34
N LYS A 181 21.99 23.77 -8.56
CA LYS A 181 23.23 23.92 -9.33
C LYS A 181 24.22 22.94 -8.71
N ALA A 182 24.92 22.16 -9.55
CA ALA A 182 25.92 21.24 -9.06
C ALA A 182 26.91 22.04 -8.23
N ASP A 183 26.85 21.90 -6.90
CA ASP A 183 27.72 22.65 -6.01
C ASP A 183 29.15 22.24 -6.37
N ASN A 184 29.88 23.17 -7.00
CA ASN A 184 31.31 23.04 -7.28
C ASN A 184 32.07 23.17 -5.95
N TYR A 185 31.82 22.26 -5.01
CA TYR A 185 32.62 22.14 -3.81
C TYR A 185 34.01 21.67 -4.22
N ASP A 186 35.00 22.52 -4.01
CA ASP A 186 36.38 22.14 -4.17
C ASP A 186 36.78 21.16 -3.05
N PHE A 187 36.90 19.88 -3.40
CA PHE A 187 37.33 18.84 -2.48
C PHE A 187 38.87 18.74 -2.36
N SER A 188 39.62 19.68 -2.92
CA SER A 188 41.10 19.70 -2.92
C SER A 188 41.69 19.53 -1.52
N HIS A 189 41.10 20.15 -0.50
CA HIS A 189 41.53 20.12 0.90
C HIS A 189 41.18 18.81 1.65
N MET A 190 40.43 17.88 1.06
CA MET A 190 40.10 16.61 1.72
C MET A 190 41.23 15.57 1.60
N LYS A 191 41.39 14.75 2.64
CA LYS A 191 42.26 13.55 2.61
C LYS A 191 41.95 12.66 1.39
N GLN A 192 42.97 12.08 0.75
CA GLN A 192 42.84 11.31 -0.49
C GLN A 192 41.77 10.20 -0.44
N ALA A 193 41.70 9.45 0.67
CA ALA A 193 40.68 8.42 0.88
C ALA A 193 39.24 8.99 0.85
N LYS A 194 39.01 10.15 1.45
CA LYS A 194 37.70 10.82 1.43
C LYS A 194 37.35 11.35 0.03
N ARG A 195 38.33 11.90 -0.70
CA ARG A 195 38.14 12.31 -2.11
C ARG A 195 37.72 11.14 -2.99
N LYS A 196 38.37 9.97 -2.85
CA LYS A 196 38.01 8.75 -3.59
C LYS A 196 36.59 8.29 -3.26
N ALA A 197 36.21 8.26 -1.98
CA ALA A 197 34.86 7.89 -1.56
C ALA A 197 33.79 8.85 -2.11
N HIS A 198 34.08 10.16 -2.13
CA HIS A 198 33.17 11.16 -2.68
C HIS A 198 33.00 10.99 -4.20
N ARG A 199 34.09 10.79 -4.96
CA ARG A 199 34.02 10.48 -6.40
C ARG A 199 33.16 9.25 -6.68
N LEU A 200 33.39 8.15 -5.95
CA LEU A 200 32.58 6.93 -6.07
C LEU A 200 31.10 7.17 -5.77
N ARG A 201 30.79 8.01 -4.77
CA ARG A 201 29.42 8.39 -4.45
C ARG A 201 28.75 9.17 -5.59
N ILE A 202 29.46 10.12 -6.21
CA ILE A 202 28.97 10.88 -7.37
C ILE A 202 28.74 9.93 -8.55
N GLU A 203 29.71 9.08 -8.88
CA GLU A 203 29.59 8.10 -9.98
C GLU A 203 28.40 7.16 -9.79
N LEU A 204 28.23 6.65 -8.56
CA LEU A 204 27.12 5.78 -8.21
C LEU A 204 25.78 6.52 -8.31
N ALA A 205 25.70 7.77 -7.84
CA ALA A 205 24.52 8.61 -8.01
C ALA A 205 24.19 8.85 -9.49
N ALA A 206 25.19 9.15 -10.33
CA ALA A 206 25.02 9.32 -11.77
C ALA A 206 24.51 8.04 -12.45
N LYS A 207 25.05 6.87 -12.06
CA LYS A 207 24.55 5.57 -12.54
C LYS A 207 23.08 5.34 -12.16
N TYR A 208 22.71 5.61 -10.91
CA TYR A 208 21.31 5.48 -10.47
C TYR A 208 20.39 6.47 -11.19
N ALA A 209 20.83 7.71 -11.41
CA ALA A 209 20.08 8.69 -12.20
C ALA A 209 19.86 8.21 -13.65
N GLY A 210 20.88 7.64 -14.29
CA GLY A 210 20.77 7.05 -15.63
C GLY A 210 19.80 5.87 -15.68
N LEU A 211 19.83 4.98 -14.68
CA LEU A 211 18.87 3.87 -14.57
C LEU A 211 17.44 4.37 -14.35
N ALA A 212 17.26 5.41 -13.53
CA ALA A 212 15.95 6.03 -13.32
C ALA A 212 15.41 6.65 -14.62
N ALA A 213 16.23 7.40 -15.35
CA ALA A 213 15.86 7.97 -16.65
C ALA A 213 15.48 6.88 -17.66
N ARG A 214 16.25 5.78 -17.73
CA ARG A 214 15.93 4.63 -18.60
C ARG A 214 14.60 3.97 -18.22
N ARG A 215 14.34 3.79 -16.93
CA ARG A 215 13.06 3.26 -16.43
C ARG A 215 11.90 4.15 -16.83
N ASP A 216 12.06 5.47 -16.72
CA ASP A 216 10.99 6.42 -17.02
C ASP A 216 10.75 6.51 -18.54
N ALA A 217 11.80 6.42 -19.37
CA ALA A 217 11.69 6.29 -20.82
C ALA A 217 10.92 5.01 -21.24
N LEU A 218 11.24 3.86 -20.62
CA LEU A 218 10.50 2.61 -20.88
C LEU A 218 9.03 2.72 -20.50
N LYS A 219 8.71 3.43 -19.40
CA LYS A 219 7.31 3.69 -19.01
C LYS A 219 6.60 4.59 -20.03
N THR A 220 7.25 5.63 -20.54
CA THR A 220 6.65 6.50 -21.56
C THR A 220 6.43 5.77 -22.87
N ASP A 221 7.37 4.91 -23.28
CA ASP A 221 7.23 4.10 -24.50
C ASP A 221 6.12 3.06 -24.36
N ALA A 222 6.00 2.41 -23.20
CA ALA A 222 4.90 1.50 -22.91
C ALA A 222 3.54 2.22 -23.00
N ARG A 223 3.43 3.44 -22.44
CA ARG A 223 2.20 4.25 -22.54
C ARG A 223 1.86 4.60 -23.99
N ARG A 224 2.85 5.03 -24.77
CA ARG A 224 2.68 5.34 -26.21
C ARG A 224 2.22 4.12 -27.01
N LYS A 225 2.74 2.92 -26.72
CA LYS A 225 2.29 1.68 -27.38
C LYS A 225 0.82 1.39 -27.09
N VAL A 226 0.42 1.45 -25.82
CA VAL A 226 -0.98 1.26 -25.39
C VAL A 226 -1.90 2.29 -26.02
N GLU A 227 -1.47 3.54 -26.13
CA GLU A 227 -2.25 4.61 -26.78
C GLU A 227 -2.44 4.37 -28.28
N LYS A 228 -1.38 3.95 -28.98
CA LYS A 228 -1.46 3.56 -30.40
C LYS A 228 -2.42 2.38 -30.62
N GLU A 229 -2.35 1.35 -29.77
CA GLU A 229 -3.27 0.21 -29.83
C GLU A 229 -4.73 0.65 -29.64
N ARG A 230 -5.00 1.54 -28.67
CA ARG A 230 -6.33 2.12 -28.45
C ARG A 230 -6.82 2.93 -29.66
N GLU A 231 -5.93 3.66 -30.32
CA GLU A 231 -6.29 4.42 -31.52
C GLU A 231 -6.65 3.50 -32.69
N VAL A 232 -5.92 2.39 -32.87
CA VAL A 232 -6.23 1.37 -33.88
C VAL A 232 -7.59 0.74 -33.60
N VAL A 233 -7.88 0.39 -32.35
CA VAL A 233 -9.20 -0.14 -31.94
C VAL A 233 -10.30 0.86 -32.23
N ARG A 234 -10.13 2.13 -31.82
CA ARG A 234 -11.11 3.20 -32.07
C ARG A 234 -11.38 3.40 -33.57
N LYS A 235 -10.35 3.37 -34.41
CA LYS A 235 -10.49 3.46 -35.87
C LYS A 235 -11.21 2.24 -36.45
N ALA A 236 -10.93 1.04 -35.95
CA ALA A 236 -11.61 -0.17 -36.36
C ALA A 236 -13.11 -0.13 -35.99
N GLU A 237 -13.44 0.25 -34.75
CA GLU A 237 -14.81 0.44 -34.29
C GLU A 237 -15.54 1.49 -35.13
N GLY A 238 -14.88 2.59 -35.48
CA GLY A 238 -15.43 3.62 -36.36
C GLY A 238 -15.80 3.08 -37.74
N ARG A 239 -14.95 2.23 -38.36
CA ARG A 239 -15.25 1.58 -39.64
C ARG A 239 -16.44 0.62 -39.52
N VAL A 240 -16.46 -0.22 -38.50
CA VAL A 240 -17.56 -1.16 -38.26
C VAL A 240 -18.88 -0.41 -38.06
N ARG A 241 -18.85 0.71 -37.32
CA ARG A 241 -20.03 1.56 -37.13
C ARG A 241 -20.50 2.18 -38.45
N HIS A 242 -19.59 2.72 -39.26
CA HIS A 242 -19.91 3.27 -40.56
C HIS A 242 -20.54 2.23 -41.51
N GLU A 243 -19.93 1.04 -41.63
CA GLU A 243 -20.48 -0.06 -42.43
C GLU A 243 -21.87 -0.49 -41.95
N ARG A 244 -22.10 -0.50 -40.63
CA ARG A 244 -23.41 -0.79 -40.06
C ARG A 244 -24.44 0.29 -40.42
N GLU A 245 -24.08 1.56 -40.30
CA GLU A 245 -24.93 2.69 -40.67
C GLU A 245 -25.27 2.66 -42.17
N GLU A 246 -24.33 2.31 -43.04
CA GLU A 246 -24.56 2.12 -44.47
C GLU A 246 -25.53 0.96 -44.75
N ARG A 247 -25.36 -0.18 -44.08
CA ARG A 247 -26.28 -1.33 -44.21
C ARG A 247 -27.68 -0.97 -43.75
N GLU A 248 -27.82 -0.30 -42.61
CA GLU A 248 -29.11 0.17 -42.09
C GLU A 248 -29.74 1.20 -43.03
N ALA A 249 -28.96 2.10 -43.63
CA ALA A 249 -29.45 3.06 -44.61
C ALA A 249 -29.93 2.39 -45.90
N LEU A 250 -29.22 1.39 -46.40
CA LEU A 250 -29.63 0.57 -47.55
C LEU A 250 -30.92 -0.21 -47.23
N ALA A 251 -31.02 -0.82 -46.05
CA ALA A 251 -32.23 -1.49 -45.59
C ALA A 251 -33.43 -0.53 -45.54
N ARG A 252 -33.27 0.67 -44.96
CA ARG A 252 -34.32 1.71 -44.95
C ARG A 252 -34.71 2.17 -46.35
N LYS A 253 -33.75 2.28 -47.29
CA LYS A 253 -34.05 2.59 -48.69
C LYS A 253 -34.86 1.46 -49.35
N ALA A 254 -34.47 0.20 -49.12
CA ALA A 254 -35.19 -0.97 -49.63
C ALA A 254 -36.62 -1.05 -49.06
N GLU A 255 -36.80 -0.82 -47.76
CA GLU A 255 -38.13 -0.77 -47.12
C GLU A 255 -39.00 0.33 -47.69
N ARG A 256 -38.47 1.55 -47.87
CA ARG A 256 -39.22 2.65 -48.51
C ARG A 256 -39.64 2.31 -49.92
N ARG A 257 -38.74 1.69 -50.71
CA ARG A 257 -39.07 1.22 -52.05
C ARG A 257 -40.15 0.14 -52.02
N ALA A 258 -40.06 -0.84 -51.13
CA ALA A 258 -41.06 -1.89 -50.98
C ALA A 258 -42.44 -1.32 -50.60
N ARG A 259 -42.48 -0.35 -49.68
CA ARG A 259 -43.71 0.37 -49.32
C ARG A 259 -44.30 1.12 -50.51
N TRP A 260 -43.46 1.79 -51.30
CA TRP A 260 -43.90 2.49 -52.51
C TRP A 260 -44.43 1.53 -53.58
N GLU A 261 -43.75 0.40 -53.82
CA GLU A 261 -44.20 -0.64 -54.76
C GLU A 261 -45.55 -1.23 -54.33
N LYS A 262 -45.74 -1.45 -53.02
CA LYS A 262 -47.02 -1.92 -52.46
C LYS A 262 -48.14 -0.90 -52.64
N ALA A 263 -47.84 0.39 -52.49
CA ALA A 263 -48.81 1.47 -52.69
C ALA A 263 -49.15 1.69 -54.17
N ASN A 264 -48.22 1.39 -55.09
CA ASN A 264 -48.37 1.67 -56.53
C ASN A 264 -48.07 0.44 -57.41
N PRO A 265 -48.94 -0.58 -57.42
CA PRO A 265 -48.65 -1.86 -58.07
C PRO A 265 -48.54 -1.77 -59.60
N VAL A 266 -49.37 -0.95 -60.25
CA VAL A 266 -49.40 -0.81 -61.72
C VAL A 266 -48.12 -0.16 -62.23
N THR A 267 -47.71 0.96 -61.63
CA THR A 267 -46.48 1.67 -62.02
C THR A 267 -45.23 0.85 -61.70
N ALA A 268 -45.20 0.15 -60.56
CA ALA A 268 -44.10 -0.77 -60.23
C ALA A 268 -43.96 -1.91 -61.24
N LYS A 269 -45.08 -2.50 -61.71
CA LYS A 269 -45.08 -3.55 -62.74
C LYS A 269 -44.58 -3.01 -64.08
N ALA A 270 -45.04 -1.83 -64.50
CA ALA A 270 -44.59 -1.17 -65.72
C ALA A 270 -43.07 -0.89 -65.70
N LEU A 271 -42.53 -0.38 -64.58
CA LEU A 271 -41.08 -0.15 -64.41
C LEU A 271 -40.25 -1.44 -64.46
N LYS A 272 -40.77 -2.55 -63.92
CA LYS A 272 -40.10 -3.86 -63.99
C LYS A 272 -40.01 -4.36 -65.44
N VAL A 273 -41.10 -4.26 -66.20
CA VAL A 273 -41.13 -4.65 -67.63
C VAL A 273 -40.18 -3.76 -68.44
N ALA A 274 -40.15 -2.45 -68.18
CA ALA A 274 -39.23 -1.53 -68.87
C ALA A 274 -37.76 -1.92 -68.64
N ARG A 275 -37.37 -2.22 -67.38
CA ARG A 275 -36.00 -2.67 -67.06
C ARG A 275 -35.62 -3.97 -67.74
N GLN A 276 -36.53 -4.94 -67.82
CA GLN A 276 -36.26 -6.21 -68.51
C GLN A 276 -35.99 -6.01 -70.00
N ARG A 277 -36.78 -5.15 -70.66
CA ARG A 277 -36.56 -4.81 -72.08
C ARG A 277 -35.20 -4.14 -72.30
N GLU A 278 -34.83 -3.20 -71.43
CA GLU A 278 -33.52 -2.54 -71.50
C GLU A 278 -32.35 -3.51 -71.29
N GLU A 279 -32.46 -4.45 -70.33
CA GLU A 279 -31.46 -5.50 -70.12
C GLU A 279 -31.35 -6.46 -71.31
N GLU A 280 -32.47 -6.85 -71.91
CA GLU A 280 -32.50 -7.67 -73.12
C GLU A 280 -31.84 -6.96 -74.32
N GLU A 281 -32.16 -5.68 -74.53
CA GLU A 281 -31.51 -4.86 -75.55
C GLU A 281 -30.00 -4.73 -75.31
N ARG A 282 -29.59 -4.51 -74.06
CA ARG A 282 -28.18 -4.44 -73.69
C ARG A 282 -27.47 -5.76 -73.94
N ARG A 283 -28.11 -6.90 -73.65
CA ARG A 283 -27.57 -8.23 -73.98
C ARG A 283 -27.45 -8.43 -75.49
N LYS A 284 -28.47 -8.05 -76.27
CA LYS A 284 -28.45 -8.12 -77.74
C LYS A 284 -27.36 -7.26 -78.38
N ARG A 285 -27.00 -6.12 -77.78
CA ARG A 285 -25.90 -5.26 -78.25
C ARG A 285 -24.50 -5.82 -77.95
N MET A 286 -24.39 -6.69 -76.96
CA MET A 286 -23.11 -7.30 -76.54
C MET A 286 -22.84 -8.64 -77.24
N ALA A 287 -23.84 -9.21 -77.93
CA ALA A 287 -23.76 -10.46 -78.70
C ALA A 287 -23.58 -10.14 -80.19
#